data_AF-A0A529WCU6-F1
#
_entry.id   AF-A0A529WCU6-F1
#
_cell.length_a   1.000
_cell.length_b   1.000
_cell.length_c   1.000
_cell.angle_alpha   90.00
_cell.angle_beta   90.00
_cell.angle_gamma   90.00
#
_symmetry.space_group_name_H-M   'P 1'
#
loop_
_entity.id
_entity.type
_entity.pdbx_description
1 polymer ?
#
loop_
_entity_poly.entity_id
_entity_poly.type
_entity_poly.pdbx_seq_one_letter_code
_entity_poly.pdbx_strand_id
1 'polypeptide(L)'
;MRIKSLIIVSMVSAAALIGLVGAVAVFTQLKAARYLGLNEATNVARELADTIVFKPYDGAPSLLDRPDALKRYLDQQHRRARRDFIVVDSSKRIVAHAADEEHIAGETFDHDPGNEVGLTLQDGVPRRFVDPNEVNAILAVPIEQNEDTIVGAALLEYDPVLNAAEQRANGLLWLVGLSTAAAMLIAAGFAWVLLSRFGSGLKDMMRGMQALAQGNAMTRIGDGRNDEFGQLADGFNTMADQLASARAHIEDIVETAAEGIAVLDAEGRIASVNPAAATMIGRRADKIVGLQWDAALTLHDPKGVEFASGASPVEMALATGRQQQREIRLVRLDGSQIPIIASCSPLSRSDGGLVLTLNDISELRRAEGVVNERADQLAILNRELHEKS
;
A
#
# COMPACT_ATOMS: atom_id res chain seq x y z
N MET A 1 -9.27 -0.29 -2.57
CA MET A 1 -9.08 -1.25 -1.44
C MET A 1 -7.97 -2.27 -1.68
N ARG A 2 -7.88 -2.90 -2.87
CA ARG A 2 -6.91 -3.99 -3.15
C ARG A 2 -5.42 -3.66 -2.94
N ILE A 3 -4.98 -2.44 -3.27
CA ILE A 3 -3.56 -2.06 -3.13
C ILE A 3 -3.15 -1.87 -1.66
N LYS A 4 -3.99 -1.20 -0.85
CA LYS A 4 -3.74 -1.05 0.60
C LYS A 4 -3.67 -2.41 1.30
N SER A 5 -4.59 -3.32 1.00
CA SER A 5 -4.57 -4.67 1.56
C SER A 5 -3.33 -5.45 1.13
N LEU A 6 -2.88 -5.31 -0.13
CA LEU A 6 -1.69 -6.01 -0.61
C LEU A 6 -0.41 -5.54 0.12
N ILE A 7 -0.26 -4.22 0.29
CA ILE A 7 0.88 -3.62 1.01
C ILE A 7 0.86 -4.04 2.48
N ILE A 8 -0.30 -3.99 3.14
CA ILE A 8 -0.41 -4.43 4.53
C ILE A 8 -0.04 -5.91 4.66
N VAL A 9 -0.57 -6.77 3.79
CA VAL A 9 -0.26 -8.20 3.79
C VAL A 9 1.22 -8.45 3.54
N SER A 10 1.86 -7.76 2.59
CA SER A 10 3.30 -7.92 2.33
C SER A 10 4.14 -7.47 3.52
N MET A 11 3.78 -6.38 4.19
CA MET A 11 4.53 -5.90 5.36
C MET A 11 4.35 -6.81 6.59
N VAL A 12 3.12 -7.29 6.84
CA VAL A 12 2.86 -8.27 7.91
C VAL A 12 3.62 -9.57 7.63
N SER A 13 3.64 -10.01 6.37
CA SER A 13 4.39 -11.22 5.97
C SER A 13 5.89 -11.05 6.19
N ALA A 14 6.46 -9.89 5.85
CA ALA A 14 7.87 -9.60 6.09
C ALA A 14 8.21 -9.57 7.60
N ALA A 15 7.37 -8.95 8.42
CA ALA A 15 7.56 -8.94 9.88
C ALA A 15 7.44 -10.35 10.49
N ALA A 16 6.49 -11.16 10.00
CA ALA A 16 6.33 -12.56 10.42
C ALA A 16 7.56 -13.40 10.04
N LEU A 17 8.15 -13.16 8.85
CA LEU A 17 9.38 -13.82 8.43
C LEU A 17 10.55 -13.49 9.36
N ILE A 18 10.72 -12.23 9.75
CA ILE A 18 11.78 -11.80 10.70
C ILE A 18 11.60 -12.52 12.04
N GLY A 19 10.37 -12.55 12.56
CA GLY A 19 10.07 -13.25 13.81
C GLY A 19 10.35 -14.76 13.72
N LEU A 20 9.97 -15.39 12.60
CA LEU A 20 10.23 -16.81 12.36
C LEU A 20 11.73 -17.12 12.31
N VAL A 21 12.51 -16.33 11.57
CA VAL A 21 13.97 -16.50 11.47
C VAL A 21 14.63 -16.34 12.84
N GLY A 22 14.24 -15.32 13.62
CA GLY A 22 14.76 -15.12 14.98
C GLY A 22 14.42 -16.29 15.91
N ALA A 23 13.20 -16.81 15.85
CA ALA A 23 12.78 -17.97 16.65
C ALA A 23 13.56 -19.24 16.28
N VAL A 24 13.76 -19.49 14.98
CA VAL A 24 14.56 -20.62 14.50
C VAL A 24 16.02 -20.48 14.95
N ALA A 25 16.60 -19.28 14.90
CA ALA A 25 17.96 -19.02 15.37
C ALA A 25 18.12 -19.31 16.87
N VAL A 26 17.20 -18.83 17.71
CA VAL A 26 17.19 -19.11 19.15
C VAL A 26 17.09 -20.62 19.43
N PHE A 27 16.16 -21.31 18.76
CA PHE A 27 15.94 -22.73 18.98
C PHE A 27 17.11 -23.61 18.52
N THR A 28 17.70 -23.28 17.37
CA THR A 28 18.90 -23.97 16.86
C THR A 28 20.10 -23.75 17.77
N GLN A 29 20.29 -22.55 18.30
CA GLN A 29 21.38 -22.23 19.21
C GLN A 29 21.24 -22.94 20.56
N LEU A 30 20.03 -23.01 21.12
CA LEU A 30 19.74 -23.78 22.34
C LEU A 30 20.07 -25.27 22.14
N LYS A 31 19.64 -25.87 21.03
CA LYS A 31 19.98 -27.27 20.71
C LYS A 31 21.48 -27.49 20.59
N ALA A 32 22.19 -26.59 19.90
CA ALA A 32 23.63 -26.67 19.75
C ALA A 32 24.38 -26.57 21.08
N ALA A 33 23.95 -25.66 21.98
CA ALA A 33 24.54 -25.50 23.30
C ALA A 33 24.40 -26.79 24.15
N ARG A 34 23.21 -27.40 24.15
CA ARG A 34 22.96 -28.67 24.85
C ARG A 34 23.80 -29.81 24.29
N TYR A 35 23.87 -29.92 22.97
CA TYR A 35 24.67 -30.95 22.30
C TYR A 35 26.16 -30.83 22.62
N LEU A 36 26.72 -29.62 22.56
CA LEU A 36 28.11 -29.37 22.93
C LEU A 36 28.37 -29.68 24.41
N GLY A 37 27.45 -29.29 25.30
CA GLY A 37 27.54 -29.63 26.71
C GLY A 37 27.58 -31.14 26.95
N LEU A 38 26.76 -31.92 26.22
CA LEU A 38 26.70 -33.38 26.34
C LEU A 38 28.02 -34.03 25.89
N ASN A 39 28.54 -33.60 24.75
CA ASN A 39 29.83 -34.10 24.26
C ASN A 39 30.97 -33.77 25.22
N GLU A 40 31.00 -32.55 25.77
CA GLU A 40 32.02 -32.15 26.73
C GLU A 40 31.95 -33.00 28.00
N ALA A 41 30.75 -33.21 28.56
CA ALA A 41 30.61 -34.07 29.73
C ALA A 41 31.02 -35.51 29.44
N THR A 42 30.69 -36.04 28.26
CA THR A 42 31.10 -37.39 27.84
C THR A 42 32.62 -37.50 27.74
N ASN A 43 33.29 -36.50 27.17
CA ASN A 43 34.76 -36.46 27.07
C ASN A 43 35.41 -36.39 28.45
N VAL A 44 34.92 -35.51 29.33
CA VAL A 44 35.43 -35.37 30.69
C VAL A 44 35.20 -36.65 31.50
N ALA A 45 34.04 -37.28 31.35
CA ALA A 45 33.73 -38.55 31.99
C ALA A 45 34.64 -39.69 31.49
N ARG A 46 34.94 -39.71 30.20
CA ARG A 46 35.88 -40.69 29.61
C ARG A 46 37.30 -40.48 30.11
N GLU A 47 37.78 -39.24 30.19
CA GLU A 47 39.11 -38.95 30.76
C GLU A 47 39.23 -39.38 32.23
N LEU A 48 38.16 -39.21 33.01
CA LEU A 48 38.09 -39.73 34.37
C LEU A 48 38.08 -41.26 34.41
N ALA A 49 37.30 -41.91 33.53
CA ALA A 49 37.27 -43.36 33.39
C ALA A 49 38.66 -43.94 33.07
N ASP A 50 39.38 -43.33 32.11
CA ASP A 50 40.75 -43.72 31.75
C ASP A 50 41.70 -43.56 32.93
N THR A 51 41.57 -42.46 33.69
CA THR A 51 42.38 -42.22 34.89
C THR A 51 42.12 -43.27 35.97
N ILE A 52 40.88 -43.75 36.10
CA ILE A 52 40.50 -44.75 37.11
C ILE A 52 41.20 -46.10 36.85
N VAL A 53 41.34 -46.51 35.59
CA VAL A 53 41.95 -47.81 35.22
C VAL A 53 43.44 -47.71 34.92
N PHE A 54 43.98 -46.50 34.78
CA PHE A 54 45.39 -46.29 34.48
C PHE A 54 46.31 -47.07 35.43
N LYS A 55 47.14 -47.94 34.85
CA LYS A 55 48.18 -48.71 35.56
C LYS A 55 49.54 -48.07 35.30
N PRO A 56 50.20 -47.51 36.32
CA PRO A 56 51.50 -46.89 36.12
C PRO A 56 52.59 -47.94 35.80
N TYR A 57 53.64 -47.51 35.09
CA TYR A 57 54.74 -48.38 34.66
C TYR A 57 55.55 -49.00 35.82
N ASP A 58 55.42 -48.45 37.03
CA ASP A 58 56.07 -48.97 38.24
C ASP A 58 55.36 -50.22 38.81
N GLY A 59 54.28 -50.68 38.16
CA GLY A 59 53.52 -51.86 38.55
C GLY A 59 52.50 -51.59 39.67
N ALA A 60 52.28 -50.33 40.05
CA ALA A 60 51.23 -50.00 41.01
C ALA A 60 49.84 -50.40 40.47
N PRO A 61 48.93 -50.89 41.34
CA PRO A 61 47.57 -51.21 40.95
C PRO A 61 46.80 -49.94 40.54
N SER A 62 45.79 -50.11 39.69
CA SER A 62 44.96 -48.99 39.21
C SER A 62 44.22 -48.31 40.38
N LEU A 63 43.56 -47.17 40.12
CA LEU A 63 42.70 -46.58 41.15
C LEU A 63 41.49 -47.48 41.42
N LEU A 64 40.96 -48.14 40.39
CA LEU A 64 39.85 -49.10 40.52
C LEU A 64 40.16 -50.22 41.52
N ASP A 65 41.40 -50.71 41.53
CA ASP A 65 41.87 -51.78 42.42
C ASP A 65 42.13 -51.30 43.87
N ARG A 66 41.99 -50.00 44.15
CA ARG A 66 42.30 -49.37 45.45
C ARG A 66 41.14 -48.49 45.93
N PRO A 67 40.10 -49.06 46.56
CA PRO A 67 38.88 -48.34 46.95
C PRO A 67 39.12 -47.06 47.76
N ASP A 68 40.03 -47.10 48.74
CA ASP A 68 40.35 -45.92 49.58
C ASP A 68 41.09 -44.81 48.80
N ALA A 69 41.86 -45.18 47.77
CA ALA A 69 42.54 -44.22 46.91
C ALA A 69 41.56 -43.62 45.89
N LEU A 70 40.69 -44.46 45.31
CA LEU A 70 39.61 -44.04 44.42
C LEU A 70 38.65 -43.09 45.13
N LYS A 71 38.18 -43.43 46.34
CA LYS A 71 37.31 -42.55 47.12
C LYS A 71 37.94 -41.17 47.34
N ARG A 72 39.21 -41.11 47.76
CA ARG A 72 39.93 -39.84 47.95
C ARG A 72 40.07 -39.04 46.65
N TYR A 73 40.29 -39.73 45.53
CA TYR A 73 40.34 -39.11 44.22
C TYR A 73 38.99 -38.53 43.83
N LEU A 74 37.90 -39.30 43.96
CA LEU A 74 36.54 -38.83 43.68
C LEU A 74 36.14 -37.67 44.60
N ASP A 75 36.44 -37.73 45.89
CA ASP A 75 36.21 -36.62 46.84
C ASP A 75 36.96 -35.33 46.43
N GLN A 76 38.18 -35.49 45.88
CA GLN A 76 38.94 -34.35 45.33
C GLN A 76 38.32 -33.82 44.04
N GLN A 77 37.84 -34.69 43.15
CA GLN A 77 37.15 -34.28 41.92
C GLN A 77 35.83 -33.59 42.25
N HIS A 78 35.04 -34.11 43.19
CA HIS A 78 33.80 -33.48 43.66
C HIS A 78 34.06 -32.06 44.17
N ARG A 79 35.05 -31.86 45.05
CA ARG A 79 35.38 -30.51 45.54
C ARG A 79 35.82 -29.53 44.43
N ARG A 80 36.49 -30.02 43.39
CA ARG A 80 36.98 -29.19 42.27
C ARG A 80 35.89 -28.88 41.26
N ALA A 81 35.13 -29.89 40.86
CA ALA A 81 34.12 -29.81 39.81
C ALA A 81 32.72 -29.47 40.33
N ARG A 82 32.50 -29.53 41.65
CA ARG A 82 31.21 -29.34 42.33
C ARG A 82 30.10 -30.16 41.69
N ARG A 83 30.34 -31.46 41.55
CA ARG A 83 29.43 -32.43 40.96
C ARG A 83 29.67 -33.81 41.57
N ASP A 84 28.65 -34.63 41.52
CA ASP A 84 28.71 -35.94 42.16
C ASP A 84 29.24 -37.02 41.21
N PHE A 85 29.93 -37.99 41.80
CA PHE A 85 30.62 -39.04 41.08
C PHE A 85 30.36 -40.37 41.74
N ILE A 86 29.96 -41.36 40.95
CA ILE A 86 29.79 -42.74 41.39
C ILE A 86 30.56 -43.63 40.41
N VAL A 87 31.27 -44.61 40.92
CA VAL A 87 31.96 -45.63 40.11
C VAL A 87 31.36 -46.97 40.46
N VAL A 88 30.87 -47.67 39.44
CA VAL A 88 30.35 -49.04 39.58
C VAL A 88 31.24 -50.02 38.85
N ASP A 89 31.27 -51.27 39.32
CA ASP A 89 31.95 -52.38 38.65
C ASP A 89 31.10 -52.98 37.53
N SER A 90 31.67 -53.97 36.82
CA SER A 90 30.97 -54.74 35.76
C SER A 90 29.68 -55.45 36.21
N SER A 91 29.49 -55.65 37.52
CA SER A 91 28.27 -56.22 38.12
C SER A 91 27.32 -55.14 38.64
N LYS A 92 27.56 -53.86 38.27
CA LYS A 92 26.77 -52.70 38.68
C LYS A 92 26.84 -52.43 40.19
N ARG A 93 27.85 -52.96 40.90
CA ARG A 93 28.05 -52.69 42.32
C ARG A 93 28.90 -51.45 42.51
N ILE A 94 28.52 -50.60 43.45
CA ILE A 94 29.19 -49.34 43.74
C ILE A 94 30.57 -49.63 44.34
N VAL A 95 31.63 -49.22 43.64
CA VAL A 95 33.02 -49.38 44.09
C VAL A 95 33.42 -48.19 44.97
N ALA A 96 33.04 -46.98 44.55
CA ALA A 96 33.28 -45.75 45.28
C ALA A 96 32.30 -44.65 44.82
N HIS A 97 32.03 -43.68 45.69
CA HIS A 97 31.22 -42.51 45.40
C HIS A 97 31.78 -41.28 46.13
N ALA A 98 31.40 -40.09 45.68
CA ALA A 98 31.73 -38.82 46.32
C ALA A 98 30.50 -37.92 46.44
N ALA A 99 30.36 -37.32 47.63
CA ALA A 99 29.30 -36.40 48.09
C ALA A 99 27.88 -36.92 48.25
N ASP A 100 27.62 -38.13 47.78
CA ASP A 100 26.35 -38.80 47.96
C ASP A 100 26.32 -39.56 49.30
N GLU A 101 25.40 -39.19 50.22
CA GLU A 101 25.18 -39.91 51.48
C GLU A 101 24.17 -41.07 51.36
N GLU A 102 23.44 -41.16 50.24
CA GLU A 102 22.43 -42.20 49.99
C GLU A 102 23.06 -43.48 49.40
N HIS A 103 24.14 -43.34 48.63
CA HIS A 103 24.84 -44.47 48.04
C HIS A 103 25.87 -45.09 48.99
N ILE A 104 25.87 -46.42 49.10
CA ILE A 104 26.81 -47.17 49.95
C ILE A 104 27.72 -48.06 49.09
N ALA A 105 29.04 -47.95 49.29
CA ALA A 105 30.00 -48.80 48.61
C ALA A 105 29.72 -50.30 48.89
N GLY A 106 29.63 -51.08 47.81
CA GLY A 106 29.27 -52.49 47.81
C GLY A 106 27.79 -52.77 47.50
N GLU A 107 26.91 -51.78 47.51
CA GLU A 107 25.52 -51.99 47.10
C GLU A 107 25.39 -52.00 45.56
N THR A 108 24.28 -52.56 45.07
CA THR A 108 23.99 -52.56 43.63
C THR A 108 23.35 -51.23 43.27
N PHE A 109 23.83 -50.55 42.23
CA PHE A 109 23.20 -49.34 41.76
C PHE A 109 21.92 -49.68 41.00
N ASP A 110 20.77 -49.24 41.50
CA ASP A 110 19.43 -49.47 40.92
C ASP A 110 18.65 -48.18 40.62
N HIS A 111 19.31 -47.03 40.72
CA HIS A 111 18.76 -45.71 40.43
C HIS A 111 18.75 -45.35 38.93
N ASP A 112 18.72 -46.34 38.04
CA ASP A 112 18.63 -46.19 36.58
C ASP A 112 17.38 -46.89 36.03
N PRO A 113 16.24 -46.16 35.91
CA PRO A 113 14.93 -46.76 35.62
C PRO A 113 14.86 -47.59 34.33
N GLY A 114 15.70 -47.26 33.33
CA GLY A 114 15.79 -47.96 32.05
C GLY A 114 16.95 -48.95 31.98
N ASN A 115 17.60 -49.27 33.10
CA ASN A 115 18.84 -50.05 33.18
C ASN A 115 19.97 -49.45 32.33
N GLU A 116 20.04 -48.12 32.25
CA GLU A 116 20.98 -47.40 31.41
C GLU A 116 22.43 -47.72 31.76
N VAL A 117 22.75 -47.92 33.04
CA VAL A 117 24.09 -48.29 33.47
C VAL A 117 24.40 -49.72 33.01
N GLY A 118 23.47 -50.65 33.19
CA GLY A 118 23.64 -52.04 32.73
C GLY A 118 23.80 -52.15 31.22
N LEU A 119 23.03 -51.38 30.46
CA LEU A 119 23.16 -51.33 29.01
C LEU A 119 24.49 -50.70 28.56
N THR A 120 24.98 -49.69 29.29
CA THR A 120 26.30 -49.07 29.04
C THR A 120 27.44 -50.05 29.29
N LEU A 121 27.33 -50.86 30.33
CA LEU A 121 28.27 -51.94 30.61
C LEU A 121 28.25 -53.04 29.53
N GLN A 122 27.13 -53.21 28.83
CA GLN A 122 26.96 -54.25 27.81
C GLN A 122 27.54 -53.87 26.45
N ASP A 123 27.35 -52.63 26.00
CA ASP A 123 27.70 -52.21 24.64
C ASP A 123 28.70 -51.05 24.55
N GLY A 124 29.17 -50.55 25.70
CA GLY A 124 30.14 -49.45 25.75
C GLY A 124 29.59 -48.09 25.29
N VAL A 125 28.28 -47.96 25.09
CA VAL A 125 27.68 -46.71 24.63
C VAL A 125 27.29 -45.86 25.85
N PRO A 126 27.83 -44.63 26.00
CA PRO A 126 27.41 -43.73 27.06
C PRO A 126 25.91 -43.45 27.03
N ARG A 127 25.26 -43.46 28.20
CA ARG A 127 23.83 -43.22 28.34
C ARG A 127 23.53 -42.19 29.42
N ARG A 128 22.47 -41.42 29.19
CA ARG A 128 21.95 -40.45 30.15
C ARG A 128 20.65 -40.96 30.74
N PHE A 129 20.43 -40.66 32.01
CA PHE A 129 19.19 -40.93 32.71
C PHE A 129 18.98 -39.90 33.81
N VAL A 130 17.80 -39.91 34.41
CA VAL A 130 17.49 -39.09 35.59
C VAL A 130 17.32 -40.08 36.72
N ASP A 131 18.07 -39.88 37.80
CA ASP A 131 17.87 -40.64 39.03
C ASP A 131 16.44 -40.38 39.53
N PRO A 132 15.62 -41.40 39.82
CA PRO A 132 14.25 -41.18 40.31
C PRO A 132 14.20 -40.61 41.74
N ASN A 133 15.27 -40.74 42.52
CA ASN A 133 15.40 -40.28 43.89
C ASN A 133 16.04 -38.88 43.97
N GLU A 134 16.85 -38.51 42.97
CA GLU A 134 17.35 -37.14 42.81
C GLU A 134 16.63 -36.36 41.68
N VAL A 135 16.88 -35.06 41.57
CA VAL A 135 16.41 -34.26 40.41
C VAL A 135 17.48 -34.17 39.32
N ASN A 136 18.65 -34.74 39.57
CA ASN A 136 19.83 -34.53 38.76
C ASN A 136 19.89 -35.50 37.57
N ALA A 137 20.26 -34.98 36.41
CA ALA A 137 20.61 -35.81 35.26
C ALA A 137 21.98 -36.47 35.46
N ILE A 138 22.05 -37.79 35.28
CA ILE A 138 23.28 -38.59 35.39
C ILE A 138 23.72 -39.05 34.00
N LEU A 139 25.02 -39.02 33.75
CA LEU A 139 25.67 -39.59 32.57
C LEU A 139 26.49 -40.82 32.98
N ALA A 140 26.12 -41.99 32.47
CA ALA A 140 26.91 -43.21 32.55
C ALA A 140 27.90 -43.30 31.39
N VAL A 141 29.17 -43.48 31.70
CA VAL A 141 30.25 -43.70 30.73
C VAL A 141 30.99 -44.98 31.10
N PRO A 142 31.27 -45.88 30.13
CA PRO A 142 31.97 -47.11 30.43
C PRO A 142 33.40 -46.81 30.88
N ILE A 143 33.89 -47.67 31.76
CA ILE A 143 35.28 -47.72 32.19
C ILE A 143 35.93 -48.90 31.46
N GLU A 144 36.83 -48.58 30.53
CA GLU A 144 37.47 -49.57 29.65
C GLU A 144 38.91 -49.81 30.10
N GLN A 145 39.30 -51.07 30.28
CA GLN A 145 40.67 -51.44 30.66
C GLN A 145 41.58 -51.64 29.44
N ASN A 146 41.00 -52.02 28.30
CA ASN A 146 41.59 -52.16 26.96
C ASN A 146 40.46 -51.93 25.92
N GLU A 147 40.77 -51.83 24.62
CA GLU A 147 39.80 -51.52 23.54
C GLU A 147 38.51 -52.37 23.54
N ASP A 148 38.49 -53.56 24.15
CA ASP A 148 37.34 -54.47 24.16
C ASP A 148 36.86 -54.91 25.56
N THR A 149 37.38 -54.34 26.65
CA THR A 149 37.03 -54.82 28.01
C THR A 149 36.50 -53.71 28.91
N ILE A 150 35.19 -53.70 29.11
CA ILE A 150 34.50 -52.83 30.05
C ILE A 150 34.57 -53.45 31.45
N VAL A 151 35.22 -52.77 32.38
CA VAL A 151 35.43 -53.23 33.77
C VAL A 151 34.49 -52.56 34.77
N GLY A 152 33.76 -51.54 34.34
CA GLY A 152 32.81 -50.79 35.16
C GLY A 152 32.22 -49.60 34.42
N ALA A 153 31.56 -48.70 35.14
CA ALA A 153 31.06 -47.45 34.60
C ALA A 153 31.29 -46.30 35.60
N ALA A 154 31.61 -45.12 35.07
CA ALA A 154 31.62 -43.87 35.82
C ALA A 154 30.28 -43.17 35.60
N LEU A 155 29.61 -42.83 36.68
CA LEU A 155 28.36 -42.07 36.71
C LEU A 155 28.69 -40.67 37.21
N LEU A 156 28.28 -39.67 36.44
CA LEU A 156 28.56 -38.27 36.73
C LEU A 156 27.29 -37.46 36.67
N GLU A 157 27.13 -36.57 37.64
CA GLU A 157 26.12 -35.53 37.57
C GLU A 157 26.42 -34.59 36.39
N TYR A 158 25.44 -34.45 35.50
CA TYR A 158 25.58 -33.78 34.21
C TYR A 158 25.02 -32.34 34.21
N ASP A 159 24.05 -32.04 35.08
CA ASP A 159 23.40 -30.73 35.13
C ASP A 159 24.35 -29.55 35.32
N PRO A 160 25.41 -29.61 36.15
CA PRO A 160 26.37 -28.51 36.28
C PRO A 160 27.06 -28.15 34.95
N VAL A 161 27.35 -29.14 34.10
CA VAL A 161 27.99 -28.93 32.78
C VAL A 161 26.99 -28.34 31.79
N LEU A 162 25.76 -28.85 31.76
CA LEU A 162 24.70 -28.31 30.92
C LEU A 162 24.36 -26.86 31.32
N ASN A 163 24.23 -26.60 32.62
CA ASN A 163 23.94 -25.28 33.16
C ASN A 163 25.06 -24.27 32.84
N ALA A 164 26.33 -24.69 32.89
CA ALA A 164 27.44 -23.84 32.48
C ALA A 164 27.43 -23.54 30.97
N ALA A 165 27.06 -24.51 30.14
CA ALA A 165 26.90 -24.32 28.69
C ALA A 165 25.72 -23.40 28.36
N GLU A 166 24.57 -23.58 29.03
CA GLU A 166 23.40 -22.72 28.88
C GLU A 166 23.68 -21.29 29.36
N GLN A 167 24.40 -21.10 30.47
CA GLN A 167 24.80 -19.76 30.94
C GLN A 167 25.67 -19.01 29.93
N ARG A 168 26.61 -19.69 29.27
CA ARG A 168 27.41 -19.09 28.18
C ARG A 168 26.53 -18.75 26.96
N ALA A 169 25.55 -19.59 26.66
CA ALA A 169 24.62 -19.35 25.55
C ALA A 169 23.64 -18.20 25.81
N ASN A 170 23.23 -17.98 27.06
CA ASN A 170 22.23 -16.96 27.43
C ASN A 170 22.59 -15.55 26.96
N GLY A 171 23.87 -15.16 27.02
CA GLY A 171 24.30 -13.85 26.52
C GLY A 171 24.07 -13.67 25.02
N LEU A 172 24.38 -14.70 24.23
CA LEU A 172 24.14 -14.69 22.78
C LEU A 172 22.64 -14.76 22.44
N LEU A 173 21.87 -15.53 23.20
CA LEU A 173 20.41 -15.62 23.03
C LEU A 173 19.74 -14.27 23.27
N TRP A 174 20.14 -13.53 24.31
CA TRP A 174 19.64 -12.17 24.55
C TRP A 174 19.99 -11.22 23.39
N LEU A 175 21.21 -11.28 22.85
CA LEU A 175 21.60 -10.47 21.70
C LEU A 175 20.77 -10.80 20.44
N VAL A 176 20.55 -12.08 20.14
CA VAL A 176 19.71 -12.51 19.01
C VAL A 176 18.25 -12.08 19.21
N GLY A 177 17.72 -12.25 20.43
CA GLY A 177 16.37 -11.81 20.78
C GLY A 177 16.20 -10.29 20.64
N LEU A 178 17.12 -9.50 21.21
CA LEU A 178 17.10 -8.04 21.12
C LEU A 178 17.25 -7.54 19.68
N SER A 179 18.15 -8.14 18.89
CA SER A 179 18.32 -7.76 17.48
C SER A 179 17.08 -8.09 16.64
N THR A 180 16.43 -9.23 16.88
CA THR A 180 15.15 -9.59 16.24
C THR A 180 14.06 -8.61 16.62
N ALA A 181 13.92 -8.28 17.90
CA ALA A 181 12.95 -7.31 18.39
C ALA A 181 13.19 -5.91 17.81
N ALA A 182 14.45 -5.46 17.76
CA ALA A 182 14.82 -4.19 17.14
C ALA A 182 14.48 -4.16 15.65
N ALA A 183 14.78 -5.24 14.91
CA ALA A 183 14.42 -5.37 13.50
C ALA A 183 12.90 -5.32 13.28
N MET A 184 12.11 -5.96 14.14
CA MET A 184 10.65 -5.89 14.10
C MET A 184 10.12 -4.48 14.36
N LEU A 185 10.70 -3.75 15.31
CA LEU A 185 10.33 -2.35 15.59
C LEU A 185 10.66 -1.42 14.42
N ILE A 186 11.84 -1.57 13.81
CA ILE A 186 12.23 -0.80 12.62
C ILE A 186 11.27 -1.09 11.46
N ALA A 187 10.96 -2.36 11.21
CA ALA A 187 10.01 -2.76 10.17
C ALA A 187 8.61 -2.17 10.41
N ALA A 188 8.13 -2.18 11.66
CA ALA A 188 6.84 -1.60 12.04
C ALA A 188 6.82 -0.07 11.88
N GLY A 189 7.88 0.62 12.31
CA GLY A 189 8.03 2.07 12.13
C GLY A 189 8.06 2.46 10.66
N PHE A 190 8.83 1.74 9.85
CA PHE A 190 8.88 1.94 8.40
C PHE A 190 7.51 1.72 7.74
N ALA A 191 6.78 0.67 8.17
CA ALA A 191 5.41 0.40 7.71
C ALA A 191 4.45 1.55 7.99
N TRP A 192 4.50 2.09 9.21
CA TRP A 192 3.65 3.20 9.62
C TRP A 192 3.93 4.47 8.80
N VAL A 193 5.21 4.77 8.53
CA VAL A 193 5.61 5.90 7.67
C VAL A 193 5.10 5.72 6.24
N LEU A 194 5.28 4.53 5.65
CA LEU A 194 4.80 4.23 4.29
C LEU A 194 3.27 4.36 4.19
N LEU A 195 2.53 3.76 5.12
CA LEU A 195 1.07 3.80 5.11
C LEU A 195 0.51 5.21 5.30
N SER A 196 1.14 6.03 6.15
CA SER A 196 0.71 7.42 6.38
C SER A 196 1.03 8.33 5.18
N ARG A 197 2.22 8.19 4.58
CA ARG A 197 2.65 8.97 3.40
C ARG A 197 1.81 8.69 2.16
N PHE A 198 1.58 7.41 1.83
CA PHE A 198 0.74 7.03 0.68
C PHE A 198 -0.74 7.31 0.92
N GLY A 199 -1.21 7.07 2.15
CA GLY A 199 -2.62 7.21 2.51
C GLY A 199 -3.13 8.64 2.40
N SER A 200 -2.32 9.62 2.81
CA SER A 200 -2.63 11.05 2.69
C SER A 200 -2.64 11.51 1.24
N GLY A 201 -1.56 11.26 0.49
CA GLY A 201 -1.42 11.73 -0.90
C GLY A 201 -2.53 11.25 -1.82
N LEU A 202 -2.91 9.97 -1.73
CA LEU A 202 -4.00 9.43 -2.54
C LEU A 202 -5.36 10.05 -2.18
N LYS A 203 -5.60 10.33 -0.89
CA LYS A 203 -6.86 10.93 -0.43
C LYS A 203 -7.01 12.36 -0.94
N ASP A 204 -5.91 13.12 -1.00
CA ASP A 204 -5.90 14.48 -1.53
C ASP A 204 -6.18 14.48 -3.03
N MET A 205 -5.53 13.59 -3.77
CA MET A 205 -5.76 13.41 -5.22
C MET A 205 -7.21 13.01 -5.53
N MET A 206 -7.76 12.05 -4.79
CA MET A 206 -9.17 11.66 -4.96
C MET A 206 -10.13 12.83 -4.71
N ARG A 207 -9.87 13.63 -3.68
CA ARG A 207 -10.68 14.82 -3.39
C ARG A 207 -10.58 15.85 -4.51
N GLY A 208 -9.38 16.13 -5.01
CA GLY A 208 -9.17 17.05 -6.14
C GLY A 208 -9.89 16.59 -7.40
N MET A 209 -9.70 15.33 -7.81
CA MET A 209 -10.38 14.75 -8.98
C MET A 209 -11.90 14.78 -8.86
N GLN A 210 -12.44 14.47 -7.68
CA GLN A 210 -13.88 14.47 -7.45
C GLN A 210 -14.47 15.89 -7.48
N ALA A 211 -13.74 16.88 -6.96
CA ALA A 211 -14.12 18.28 -7.06
C ALA A 211 -14.12 18.78 -8.52
N LEU A 212 -13.10 18.41 -9.30
CA LEU A 212 -13.03 18.74 -10.73
C LEU A 212 -14.17 18.09 -11.53
N ALA A 213 -14.48 16.81 -11.26
CA ALA A 213 -15.59 16.11 -11.90
C ALA A 213 -16.96 16.72 -11.58
N GLN A 214 -17.10 17.37 -10.43
CA GLN A 214 -18.30 18.13 -10.04
C GLN A 214 -18.33 19.56 -10.61
N GLY A 215 -17.40 19.92 -11.50
CA GLY A 215 -17.33 21.22 -12.15
C GLY A 215 -16.60 22.29 -11.36
N ASN A 216 -16.02 21.96 -10.20
CA ASN A 216 -15.22 22.90 -9.41
C ASN A 216 -13.76 22.92 -9.89
N ALA A 217 -13.54 23.54 -11.05
CA ALA A 217 -12.22 23.68 -11.66
C ALA A 217 -11.24 24.58 -10.87
N MET A 218 -11.71 25.29 -9.84
CA MET A 218 -10.87 26.13 -8.97
C MET A 218 -10.25 25.37 -7.80
N THR A 219 -10.62 24.10 -7.61
CA THR A 219 -10.00 23.27 -6.57
C THR A 219 -8.55 22.98 -6.94
N ARG A 220 -7.63 23.22 -6.01
CA ARG A 220 -6.21 22.89 -6.15
C ARG A 220 -5.83 21.84 -5.13
N ILE A 221 -4.94 20.95 -5.53
CA ILE A 221 -4.27 20.02 -4.61
C ILE A 221 -3.05 20.77 -4.05
N GLY A 222 -2.87 20.74 -2.73
CA GLY A 222 -1.89 21.61 -2.06
C GLY A 222 -0.41 21.30 -2.38
N ASP A 223 0.39 22.35 -2.54
CA ASP A 223 1.80 22.35 -3.01
C ASP A 223 2.86 22.07 -1.92
N GLY A 224 2.58 21.15 -1.00
CA GLY A 224 3.47 20.87 0.13
C GLY A 224 4.46 19.71 -0.07
N ARG A 225 4.40 18.99 -1.19
CA ARG A 225 5.05 17.68 -1.33
C ARG A 225 6.12 17.70 -2.41
N ASN A 226 7.34 17.29 -2.04
CA ASN A 226 8.45 17.09 -2.97
C ASN A 226 8.62 15.60 -3.36
N ASP A 227 7.50 14.88 -3.52
CA ASP A 227 7.46 13.47 -3.91
C ASP A 227 6.68 13.27 -5.22
N GLU A 228 6.48 12.03 -5.65
CA GLU A 228 5.73 11.69 -6.87
C GLU A 228 4.28 12.19 -6.81
N PHE A 229 3.70 12.31 -5.61
CA PHE A 229 2.36 12.89 -5.44
C PHE A 229 2.37 14.41 -5.63
N GLY A 230 3.47 15.08 -5.30
CA GLY A 230 3.70 16.48 -5.63
C GLY A 230 3.71 16.71 -7.14
N GLN A 231 4.50 15.94 -7.89
CA GLN A 231 4.53 16.04 -9.36
C GLN A 231 3.16 15.77 -10.00
N LEU A 232 2.42 14.80 -9.46
CA LEU A 232 1.05 14.53 -9.91
C LEU A 232 0.09 15.67 -9.54
N ALA A 233 0.27 16.31 -8.38
CA ALA A 233 -0.52 17.48 -7.98
C ALA A 233 -0.25 18.65 -8.92
N ASP A 234 1.01 18.92 -9.29
CA ASP A 234 1.39 19.96 -10.25
C ASP A 234 0.77 19.71 -11.62
N GLY A 235 0.86 18.47 -12.12
CA GLY A 235 0.24 18.07 -13.37
C GLY A 235 -1.29 18.21 -13.35
N PHE A 236 -1.93 17.83 -12.24
CA PHE A 236 -3.37 18.01 -12.05
C PHE A 236 -3.76 19.50 -12.02
N ASN A 237 -3.02 20.33 -11.27
CA ASN A 237 -3.27 21.76 -11.16
C ASN A 237 -3.11 22.43 -12.54
N THR A 238 -2.09 22.06 -13.31
CA THR A 238 -1.88 22.53 -14.69
C THR A 238 -3.05 22.16 -15.61
N MET A 239 -3.53 20.91 -15.55
CA MET A 239 -4.70 20.48 -16.33
C MET A 239 -5.97 21.24 -15.92
N ALA A 240 -6.16 21.48 -14.61
CA ALA A 240 -7.29 22.26 -14.11
C ALA A 240 -7.23 23.72 -14.59
N ASP A 241 -6.04 24.34 -14.62
CA ASP A 241 -5.82 25.68 -15.15
C ASP A 241 -6.13 25.76 -16.65
N GLN A 242 -5.66 24.79 -17.44
CA GLN A 242 -5.95 24.71 -18.87
C GLN A 242 -7.45 24.58 -19.14
N LEU A 243 -8.15 23.75 -18.36
CA LEU A 243 -9.60 23.59 -18.49
C LEU A 243 -10.35 24.88 -18.13
N ALA A 244 -9.97 25.52 -17.03
CA ALA A 244 -10.57 26.78 -16.60
C ALA A 244 -10.34 27.89 -17.62
N SER A 245 -9.12 28.01 -18.14
CA SER A 245 -8.77 29.00 -19.16
C SER A 245 -9.48 28.74 -20.50
N ALA A 246 -9.56 27.50 -20.95
CA ALA A 246 -10.29 27.15 -22.17
C ALA A 246 -11.79 27.46 -22.04
N ARG A 247 -12.38 27.19 -20.87
CA ARG A 247 -13.78 27.54 -20.60
C ARG A 247 -14.00 29.06 -20.61
N ALA A 248 -13.18 29.81 -19.88
CA ALA A 248 -13.26 31.27 -19.84
C ALA A 248 -13.10 31.88 -21.24
N HIS A 249 -12.17 31.35 -22.05
CA HIS A 249 -11.97 31.83 -23.41
C HIS A 249 -13.20 31.62 -24.31
N ILE A 250 -13.89 30.49 -24.18
CA ILE A 250 -15.14 30.24 -24.91
C ILE A 250 -16.25 31.18 -24.44
N GLU A 251 -16.39 31.38 -23.12
CA GLU A 251 -17.35 32.32 -22.54
C GLU A 251 -17.10 33.75 -23.05
N ASP A 252 -15.85 34.22 -23.04
CA ASP A 252 -15.44 35.54 -23.56
C ASP A 252 -15.77 35.71 -25.06
N ILE A 253 -15.50 34.69 -25.89
CA ILE A 253 -15.83 34.72 -27.33
C ILE A 253 -17.34 34.90 -27.53
N VAL A 254 -18.17 34.15 -26.79
CA VAL A 254 -19.63 34.24 -26.89
C VAL A 254 -20.14 35.59 -26.38
N GLU A 255 -19.57 36.09 -25.28
CA GLU A 255 -19.97 37.34 -24.65
C GLU A 255 -19.60 38.58 -25.48
N THR A 256 -18.49 38.53 -26.22
CA THR A 256 -17.99 39.64 -27.06
C THR A 256 -18.46 39.58 -28.52
N ALA A 257 -19.15 38.51 -28.94
CA ALA A 257 -19.66 38.38 -30.30
C ALA A 257 -20.66 39.50 -30.65
N ALA A 258 -20.47 40.13 -31.82
CA ALA A 258 -21.38 41.16 -32.33
C ALA A 258 -22.72 40.58 -32.81
N GLU A 259 -22.72 39.32 -33.25
CA GLU A 259 -23.92 38.59 -33.61
C GLU A 259 -24.68 38.18 -32.33
N GLY A 260 -26.00 38.33 -32.35
CA GLY A 260 -26.81 37.85 -31.25
C GLY A 260 -26.84 36.32 -31.24
N ILE A 261 -26.50 35.70 -30.13
CA ILE A 261 -26.54 34.24 -29.95
C ILE A 261 -27.54 33.91 -28.85
N ALA A 262 -28.48 33.01 -29.16
CA ALA A 262 -29.42 32.44 -28.21
C ALA A 262 -29.41 30.91 -28.32
N VAL A 263 -29.46 30.21 -27.19
CA VAL A 263 -29.58 28.75 -27.14
C VAL A 263 -30.94 28.39 -26.60
N LEU A 264 -31.60 27.43 -27.24
CA LEU A 264 -32.93 26.94 -26.90
C LEU A 264 -32.84 25.47 -26.47
N ASP A 265 -33.67 25.09 -25.49
CA ASP A 265 -33.88 23.68 -25.13
C ASP A 265 -34.72 22.94 -26.19
N ALA A 266 -34.93 21.63 -26.01
CA ALA A 266 -35.73 20.81 -26.93
C ALA A 266 -37.19 21.26 -27.02
N GLU A 267 -37.71 21.91 -25.98
CA GLU A 267 -39.07 22.45 -25.96
C GLU A 267 -39.16 23.87 -26.55
N GLY A 268 -38.04 24.46 -26.97
CA GLY A 268 -37.99 25.81 -27.54
C GLY A 268 -38.00 26.94 -26.51
N ARG A 269 -37.68 26.67 -25.25
CA ARG A 269 -37.43 27.73 -24.26
C ARG A 269 -36.00 28.21 -24.35
N ILE A 270 -35.80 29.50 -24.14
CA ILE A 270 -34.48 30.12 -24.21
C ILE A 270 -33.66 29.73 -22.98
N ALA A 271 -32.63 28.91 -23.19
CA ALA A 271 -31.71 28.45 -22.15
C ALA A 271 -30.62 29.49 -21.86
N SER A 272 -30.11 30.19 -22.88
CA SER A 272 -29.12 31.25 -22.70
C SER A 272 -29.16 32.27 -23.84
N VAL A 273 -28.67 33.49 -23.56
CA VAL A 273 -28.46 34.55 -24.56
C VAL A 273 -27.15 35.27 -24.28
N ASN A 274 -26.43 35.68 -25.32
CA ASN A 274 -25.29 36.58 -25.18
C ASN A 274 -25.75 38.06 -25.10
N PRO A 275 -24.86 39.00 -24.74
CA PRO A 275 -25.21 40.41 -24.63
C PRO A 275 -25.76 41.01 -25.94
N ALA A 276 -25.19 40.66 -27.09
CA ALA A 276 -25.66 41.17 -28.39
C ALA A 276 -27.12 40.76 -28.68
N ALA A 277 -27.50 39.52 -28.39
CA ALA A 277 -28.89 39.06 -28.54
C ALA A 277 -29.83 39.83 -27.61
N ALA A 278 -29.44 40.00 -26.33
CA ALA A 278 -30.24 40.77 -25.37
C ALA A 278 -30.45 42.23 -25.84
N THR A 279 -29.40 42.87 -26.36
CA THR A 279 -29.47 44.21 -26.95
C THR A 279 -30.35 44.26 -28.20
N MET A 280 -30.25 43.29 -29.11
CA MET A 280 -31.09 43.24 -30.32
C MET A 280 -32.58 43.06 -29.98
N ILE A 281 -32.88 42.17 -29.03
CA ILE A 281 -34.23 41.89 -28.51
C ILE A 281 -34.77 43.10 -27.73
N GLY A 282 -33.90 43.92 -27.15
CA GLY A 282 -34.27 45.09 -26.35
C GLY A 282 -34.78 44.70 -24.95
N ARG A 283 -34.34 43.55 -24.43
CA ARG A 283 -34.69 43.05 -23.08
C ARG A 283 -33.42 42.62 -22.36
N ARG A 284 -33.42 42.73 -21.04
CA ARG A 284 -32.33 42.19 -20.22
C ARG A 284 -32.34 40.65 -20.27
N ALA A 285 -31.16 40.03 -20.29
CA ALA A 285 -31.01 38.58 -20.37
C ALA A 285 -31.83 37.82 -19.31
N ASP A 286 -31.89 38.32 -18.07
CA ASP A 286 -32.67 37.73 -16.96
C ASP A 286 -34.19 37.76 -17.17
N LYS A 287 -34.67 38.54 -18.14
CA LYS A 287 -36.08 38.62 -18.55
C LYS A 287 -36.38 37.87 -19.85
N ILE A 288 -35.36 37.28 -20.47
CA ILE A 288 -35.47 36.50 -21.70
C ILE A 288 -35.32 35.01 -21.39
N VAL A 289 -34.31 34.66 -20.59
CA VAL A 289 -34.01 33.26 -20.23
C VAL A 289 -35.19 32.61 -19.51
N GLY A 290 -35.53 31.38 -19.91
CA GLY A 290 -36.65 30.57 -19.42
C GLY A 290 -37.98 30.82 -20.14
N LEU A 291 -38.10 31.89 -20.92
CA LEU A 291 -39.30 32.13 -21.74
C LEU A 291 -39.31 31.21 -22.97
N GLN A 292 -40.51 30.89 -23.44
CA GLN A 292 -40.71 30.31 -24.76
C GLN A 292 -40.20 31.31 -25.82
N TRP A 293 -39.54 30.82 -26.87
CA TRP A 293 -38.91 31.69 -27.86
C TRP A 293 -39.87 32.69 -28.51
N ASP A 294 -41.10 32.28 -28.80
CA ASP A 294 -42.16 33.09 -29.43
C ASP A 294 -42.74 34.15 -28.49
N ALA A 295 -42.66 33.94 -27.17
CA ALA A 295 -43.01 34.92 -26.16
C ALA A 295 -41.92 35.99 -25.95
N ALA A 296 -40.66 35.64 -26.26
CA ALA A 296 -39.52 36.53 -26.12
C ALA A 296 -39.16 37.28 -27.41
N LEU A 297 -39.37 36.65 -28.57
CA LEU A 297 -38.99 37.11 -29.90
C LEU A 297 -40.23 37.17 -30.79
N THR A 298 -40.58 38.37 -31.23
CA THR A 298 -41.58 38.54 -32.29
C THR A 298 -40.87 38.64 -33.63
N LEU A 299 -41.05 37.61 -34.47
CA LEU A 299 -40.40 37.46 -35.76
C LEU A 299 -41.42 37.61 -36.89
N HIS A 300 -41.16 38.53 -37.82
CA HIS A 300 -41.95 38.74 -39.02
C HIS A 300 -41.14 38.38 -40.27
N ASP A 301 -41.80 38.11 -41.40
CA ASP A 301 -41.15 37.89 -42.68
C ASP A 301 -40.41 39.17 -43.18
N PRO A 302 -39.63 39.11 -44.27
CA PRO A 302 -38.95 40.28 -44.82
C PRO A 302 -39.88 41.46 -45.17
N LYS A 303 -41.17 41.19 -45.41
CA LYS A 303 -42.21 42.18 -45.73
C LYS A 303 -42.88 42.77 -44.48
N GLY A 304 -42.50 42.31 -43.29
CA GLY A 304 -43.03 42.78 -42.02
C GLY A 304 -44.34 42.12 -41.60
N VAL A 305 -44.71 40.98 -42.20
CA VAL A 305 -45.93 40.21 -41.88
C VAL A 305 -45.59 39.09 -40.89
N GLU A 306 -46.48 38.84 -39.94
CA GLU A 306 -46.33 37.73 -38.98
C GLU A 306 -46.30 36.37 -39.70
N PHE A 307 -45.43 35.47 -39.25
CA PHE A 307 -45.39 34.11 -39.80
C PHE A 307 -46.65 33.34 -39.43
N ALA A 308 -47.18 32.56 -40.38
CA ALA A 308 -48.18 31.55 -40.04
C ALA A 308 -47.59 30.51 -39.08
N SER A 309 -48.42 29.91 -38.23
CA SER A 309 -47.99 28.89 -37.26
C SER A 309 -47.21 27.76 -37.96
N GLY A 310 -46.04 27.43 -37.44
CA GLY A 310 -45.12 26.42 -38.00
C GLY A 310 -44.25 26.90 -39.17
N ALA A 311 -44.39 28.15 -39.63
CA ALA A 311 -43.66 28.68 -40.79
C ALA A 311 -42.43 29.52 -40.42
N SER A 312 -42.22 29.84 -39.14
CA SER A 312 -41.03 30.56 -38.70
C SER A 312 -39.78 29.68 -38.86
N PRO A 313 -38.59 30.26 -39.10
CA PRO A 313 -37.36 29.49 -39.21
C PRO A 313 -37.02 28.70 -37.94
N VAL A 314 -37.42 29.18 -36.76
CA VAL A 314 -37.24 28.51 -35.47
C VAL A 314 -38.12 27.25 -35.39
N GLU A 315 -39.43 27.38 -35.65
CA GLU A 315 -40.35 26.23 -35.64
C GLU A 315 -39.95 25.19 -36.68
N MET A 316 -39.58 25.63 -37.89
CA MET A 316 -39.14 24.73 -38.95
C MET A 316 -37.86 23.99 -38.57
N ALA A 317 -36.88 24.65 -37.93
CA ALA A 317 -35.65 24.00 -37.50
C ALA A 317 -35.90 22.98 -36.38
N LEU A 318 -36.75 23.32 -35.41
CA LEU A 318 -37.17 22.41 -34.34
C LEU A 318 -37.95 21.20 -34.89
N ALA A 319 -38.87 21.41 -35.83
CA ALA A 319 -39.72 20.35 -36.38
C ALA A 319 -38.96 19.41 -37.34
N THR A 320 -38.05 19.96 -38.16
CA THR A 320 -37.36 19.18 -39.21
C THR A 320 -36.01 18.65 -38.76
N GLY A 321 -35.43 19.17 -37.67
CA GLY A 321 -34.06 18.87 -37.25
C GLY A 321 -33.01 19.30 -38.29
N ARG A 322 -33.36 20.20 -39.21
CA ARG A 322 -32.46 20.74 -40.23
C ARG A 322 -32.21 22.23 -40.00
N GLN A 323 -31.00 22.67 -40.33
CA GLN A 323 -30.66 24.07 -40.27
C GLN A 323 -31.59 24.91 -41.15
N GLN A 324 -32.09 26.02 -40.62
CA GLN A 324 -32.88 27.01 -41.36
C GLN A 324 -32.21 28.37 -41.26
N GLN A 325 -32.08 29.06 -42.39
CA GLN A 325 -31.55 30.42 -42.41
C GLN A 325 -32.46 31.30 -43.27
N ARG A 326 -32.94 32.41 -42.70
CA ARG A 326 -33.80 33.36 -43.40
C ARG A 326 -33.52 34.79 -42.97
N GLU A 327 -33.65 35.72 -43.92
CA GLU A 327 -33.85 37.12 -43.58
C GLU A 327 -35.26 37.29 -43.00
N ILE A 328 -35.34 37.98 -41.87
CA ILE A 328 -36.58 38.24 -41.14
C ILE A 328 -36.53 39.64 -40.50
N ARG A 329 -37.66 40.13 -40.03
CA ARG A 329 -37.78 41.36 -39.24
C ARG A 329 -37.96 40.99 -37.78
N LEU A 330 -37.02 41.40 -36.92
CA LEU A 330 -37.18 41.30 -35.47
C LEU A 330 -37.94 42.54 -34.96
N VAL A 331 -39.07 42.31 -34.32
CA VAL A 331 -39.90 43.37 -33.73
C VAL A 331 -39.50 43.59 -32.28
N ARG A 332 -39.10 44.83 -31.95
CA ARG A 332 -38.73 45.24 -30.59
C ARG A 332 -39.96 45.63 -29.77
N LEU A 333 -39.78 45.74 -28.45
CA LEU A 333 -40.82 46.16 -27.51
C LEU A 333 -41.42 47.55 -27.82
N ASP A 334 -40.64 48.45 -28.41
CA ASP A 334 -41.08 49.77 -28.82
C ASP A 334 -41.85 49.78 -30.16
N GLY A 335 -42.05 48.61 -30.78
CA GLY A 335 -42.71 48.43 -32.07
C GLY A 335 -41.79 48.66 -33.28
N SER A 336 -40.54 49.07 -33.07
CA SER A 336 -39.57 49.20 -34.17
C SER A 336 -39.15 47.83 -34.71
N GLN A 337 -38.83 47.76 -36.01
CA GLN A 337 -38.40 46.53 -36.67
C GLN A 337 -36.99 46.66 -37.21
N ILE A 338 -36.12 45.73 -36.81
CA ILE A 338 -34.76 45.64 -37.37
C ILE A 338 -34.68 44.46 -38.35
N PRO A 339 -34.12 44.65 -39.55
CA PRO A 339 -33.86 43.55 -40.47
C PRO A 339 -32.68 42.72 -39.94
N ILE A 340 -32.89 41.40 -39.82
CA ILE A 340 -31.87 40.47 -39.36
C ILE A 340 -31.81 39.25 -40.28
N ILE A 341 -30.66 38.60 -40.32
CA ILE A 341 -30.55 37.22 -40.80
C ILE A 341 -30.59 36.32 -39.57
N ALA A 342 -31.61 35.48 -39.47
CA ALA A 342 -31.72 34.47 -38.43
C ALA A 342 -31.22 33.12 -38.96
N SER A 343 -30.23 32.53 -38.29
CA SER A 343 -29.79 31.15 -38.54
C SER A 343 -30.14 30.27 -37.36
N CYS A 344 -30.89 29.21 -37.62
CA CYS A 344 -31.41 28.26 -36.64
C CYS A 344 -30.73 26.91 -36.88
N SER A 345 -29.78 26.54 -36.03
CA SER A 345 -28.97 25.32 -36.17
C SER A 345 -29.25 24.35 -35.02
N PRO A 346 -29.84 23.16 -35.28
CA PRO A 346 -30.09 22.15 -34.25
C PRO A 346 -28.79 21.64 -33.61
N LEU A 347 -28.79 21.46 -32.29
CA LEU A 347 -27.66 20.89 -31.55
C LEU A 347 -27.68 19.37 -31.63
N SER A 348 -26.53 18.76 -31.95
CA SER A 348 -26.40 17.31 -32.14
C SER A 348 -26.27 16.50 -30.83
N ARG A 349 -26.32 17.14 -29.65
CA ARG A 349 -26.07 16.49 -28.33
C ARG A 349 -27.37 16.08 -27.62
N SER A 350 -27.22 15.21 -26.62
CA SER A 350 -28.24 14.31 -26.01
C SER A 350 -29.57 14.93 -25.56
N ASP A 351 -29.62 16.24 -25.33
CA ASP A 351 -30.79 16.87 -24.72
C ASP A 351 -31.70 17.56 -25.75
N GLY A 352 -31.31 17.55 -27.03
CA GLY A 352 -31.99 18.33 -28.07
C GLY A 352 -31.85 19.83 -27.81
N GLY A 353 -32.12 20.65 -28.83
CA GLY A 353 -32.03 22.09 -28.72
C GLY A 353 -31.61 22.76 -30.01
N LEU A 354 -31.61 24.09 -29.99
CA LEU A 354 -31.37 24.92 -31.17
C LEU A 354 -30.45 26.08 -30.80
N VAL A 355 -29.41 26.32 -31.59
CA VAL A 355 -28.65 27.57 -31.55
C VAL A 355 -29.28 28.51 -32.57
N LEU A 356 -29.74 29.66 -32.10
CA LEU A 356 -30.24 30.77 -32.89
C LEU A 356 -29.18 31.86 -32.94
N THR A 357 -28.71 32.20 -34.15
CA THR A 357 -27.88 33.39 -34.36
C THR A 357 -28.69 34.48 -35.07
N LEU A 358 -28.49 35.73 -34.65
CA LEU A 358 -29.20 36.92 -35.07
C LEU A 358 -28.18 37.94 -35.58
N ASN A 359 -28.07 38.07 -36.89
CA ASN A 359 -27.16 39.02 -37.51
C ASN A 359 -27.93 40.28 -37.95
N ASP A 360 -27.65 41.43 -37.34
CA ASP A 360 -28.24 42.72 -37.71
C ASP A 360 -27.68 43.20 -39.05
N ILE A 361 -28.55 43.25 -40.07
CA ILE A 361 -28.18 43.69 -41.42
C ILE A 361 -28.67 45.11 -41.72
N SER A 362 -28.99 45.90 -40.69
CA SER A 362 -29.44 47.29 -40.84
C SER A 362 -28.45 48.15 -41.62
N GLU A 363 -27.16 48.07 -41.29
CA GLU A 363 -26.12 48.83 -41.99
C GLU A 363 -25.94 48.38 -43.43
N LEU A 364 -25.97 47.06 -43.65
CA LEU A 364 -25.91 46.48 -44.99
C LEU A 364 -27.08 46.96 -45.86
N ARG A 365 -28.31 46.92 -45.33
CA ARG A 365 -29.51 47.42 -46.02
C ARG A 365 -29.45 48.92 -46.33
N ARG A 366 -28.91 49.72 -45.40
CA ARG A 366 -28.71 51.17 -45.65
C ARG A 366 -27.68 51.40 -46.77
N ALA A 367 -26.58 50.65 -46.77
CA ALA A 367 -25.55 50.75 -47.81
C ALA A 367 -26.08 50.32 -49.19
N GLU A 368 -26.80 49.19 -49.26
CA GLU A 368 -27.47 48.73 -50.49
C GLU A 368 -28.48 49.76 -51.02
N GLY A 369 -29.27 50.38 -50.13
CA GLY A 369 -30.22 51.42 -50.51
C GLY A 369 -29.55 52.63 -51.16
N VAL A 370 -28.46 53.12 -50.57
CA VAL A 370 -27.67 54.24 -51.12
C VAL A 370 -27.05 53.86 -52.48
N VAL A 371 -26.56 52.63 -52.62
CA VAL A 371 -26.00 52.14 -53.89
C VAL A 371 -27.08 52.07 -54.98
N ASN A 372 -28.25 51.51 -54.67
CA ASN A 372 -29.36 51.41 -55.62
C ASN A 372 -29.91 52.78 -56.02
N GLU A 373 -30.07 53.70 -55.06
CA GLU A 373 -30.51 55.07 -55.36
C GLU A 373 -29.55 55.79 -56.32
N ARG A 374 -28.24 55.63 -56.12
CA ARG A 374 -27.24 56.16 -57.05
C ARG A 374 -27.30 55.50 -58.42
N ALA A 375 -27.52 54.19 -58.47
CA ALA A 375 -27.67 53.46 -59.73
C ALA A 375 -28.91 53.92 -60.52
N ASP A 376 -30.04 54.12 -59.85
CA ASP A 376 -31.27 54.63 -60.46
C ASP A 376 -31.11 56.06 -60.97
N GLN A 377 -30.44 56.95 -60.21
CA GLN A 377 -30.11 58.30 -60.66
C GLN A 377 -29.25 58.29 -61.93
N LEU A 378 -28.24 57.42 -61.99
CA LEU A 378 -27.41 57.27 -63.18
C LEU A 378 -28.21 56.70 -64.37
N ALA A 379 -29.13 55.76 -64.13
CA ALA A 379 -29.96 55.18 -65.17
C ALA A 379 -30.94 56.20 -65.78
N ILE A 380 -31.53 57.08 -64.95
CA ILE A 380 -32.38 58.19 -65.41
C ILE A 380 -31.57 59.18 -66.24
N LEU A 381 -30.41 59.62 -65.75
CA LEU A 381 -29.54 60.55 -66.47
C LEU A 381 -29.09 60.01 -67.83
N ASN A 382 -28.77 58.72 -67.89
CA ASN A 382 -28.34 58.06 -69.13
C ASN A 382 -29.49 57.94 -70.15
N ARG A 383 -30.73 57.73 -69.68
CA ARG A 383 -31.93 57.72 -70.55
C ARG A 383 -32.22 59.10 -71.14
N GLU A 384 -32.12 60.16 -70.33
CA GLU A 384 -32.30 61.54 -70.80
C GLU A 384 -31.23 61.98 -71.82
N LEU A 385 -30.01 61.44 -71.70
CA LEU A 385 -28.94 61.67 -72.68
C LEU A 385 -29.20 60.96 -74.01
N HIS A 386 -29.78 59.76 -73.99
CA HIS A 386 -30.13 59.04 -75.21
C HIS A 386 -31.40 59.55 -75.91
N GLU A 387 -32.35 60.17 -75.20
CA GLU A 387 -33.53 60.80 -75.81
C GLU A 387 -33.24 62.18 -76.43
N LYS A 388 -32.08 62.78 -76.13
CA LYS A 388 -31.62 64.08 -76.68
C LYS A 388 -30.60 63.95 -77.82
N SER A 389 -30.23 62.73 -78.19
CA SER A 389 -29.44 62.41 -79.39
C SER A 389 -30.34 61.86 -80.48
#